data_AF-A0A6G1RBG4-F1
#
_entry.id   AF-A0A6G1RBG4-F1
#
_cell.length_a   1.000
_cell.length_b   1.000
_cell.length_c   1.000
_cell.angle_alpha   90.00
_cell.angle_beta   90.00
_cell.angle_gamma   90.00
#
_symmetry.space_group_name_H-M   'P 1'
#
loop_
_entity.id
_entity.type
_entity.pdbx_description
1 polymer ?
#
loop_
_entity_poly.entity_id
_entity_poly.type
_entity_poly.pdbx_seq_one_letter_code
_entity_poly.pdbx_strand_id
1 'polypeptide(L)'
;LFLQDHPAFSLAPEQRFQLAGAQEACLLQPGDDGASLEKEARRWATRLARDHKNKAHSKEVLQRLETRRQQVPEAEAAAVERLMEEARENIRKAEVSRVKAEARLAL
;
A
#
# COMPACT_ATOMS: atom_id res chain seq x y z
N LEU A 1 -3.92 9.67 28.22
CA LEU A 1 -3.50 8.83 27.08
C LEU A 1 -2.57 9.67 26.19
N PHE A 2 -1.30 9.27 26.03
CA PHE A 2 -0.28 10.04 25.30
C PHE A 2 -0.67 10.39 23.84
N LEU A 3 -1.59 9.63 23.23
CA LEU A 3 -1.92 9.72 21.82
C LEU A 3 -3.20 10.51 21.49
N GLN A 4 -3.94 11.01 22.48
CA GLN A 4 -5.32 11.45 22.23
C GLN A 4 -5.43 12.83 21.55
N ASP A 5 -4.47 13.75 21.79
CA ASP A 5 -4.56 15.14 21.30
C ASP A 5 -3.28 15.64 20.60
N HIS A 6 -2.46 14.76 20.06
CA HIS A 6 -1.24 15.18 19.37
C HIS A 6 -1.53 15.45 17.87
N PRO A 7 -1.25 16.66 17.35
CA PRO A 7 -1.61 17.06 15.97
C PRO A 7 -1.00 16.16 14.90
N ALA A 8 0.12 15.49 15.19
CA ALA A 8 0.72 14.50 14.28
C ALA A 8 -0.18 13.27 13.98
N PHE A 9 -1.22 13.00 14.77
CA PHE A 9 -2.19 11.92 14.53
C PHE A 9 -3.55 12.44 14.04
N SER A 10 -3.66 13.73 13.70
CA SER A 10 -4.86 14.28 13.06
C SER A 10 -4.94 13.84 11.59
N LEU A 11 -6.16 13.68 11.06
CA LEU A 11 -6.36 13.34 9.65
C LEU A 11 -5.83 14.47 8.77
N ALA A 12 -4.99 14.11 7.79
CA ALA A 12 -4.56 15.06 6.77
C ALA A 12 -5.78 15.55 5.97
N PRO A 13 -5.83 16.85 5.60
CA PRO A 13 -6.88 17.35 4.72
C PRO A 13 -6.92 16.57 3.41
N GLU A 14 -8.12 16.29 2.91
CA GLU A 14 -8.33 15.65 1.61
C GLU A 14 -7.73 16.53 0.49
N GLN A 15 -6.80 15.97 -0.30
CA GLN A 15 -6.25 16.65 -1.45
C GLN A 15 -7.23 16.58 -2.62
N ARG A 16 -7.78 17.73 -3.01
CA ARG A 16 -8.61 17.87 -4.22
C ARG A 16 -7.75 18.35 -5.37
N PHE A 17 -8.07 17.89 -6.58
CA PHE A 17 -7.45 18.40 -7.79
C PHE A 17 -7.75 19.90 -7.93
N GLN A 18 -6.71 20.73 -8.01
CA GLN A 18 -6.83 22.17 -8.20
C GLN A 18 -6.42 22.51 -9.63
N LEU A 19 -7.42 22.92 -10.42
CA LEU A 19 -7.21 23.42 -11.78
C LEU A 19 -6.61 24.83 -11.70
N ALA A 20 -5.29 24.96 -11.88
CA ALA A 20 -4.66 26.28 -12.04
C ALA A 20 -4.63 26.64 -13.53
N GLY A 21 -5.61 27.43 -13.99
CA GLY A 21 -5.51 28.21 -15.23
C GLY A 21 -5.91 27.56 -16.56
N ALA A 22 -6.48 26.35 -16.61
CA ALA A 22 -6.93 25.74 -17.86
C ALA A 22 -8.35 25.16 -17.74
N GLN A 23 -9.39 25.98 -17.91
CA GLN A 23 -10.76 25.48 -18.06
C GLN A 23 -10.77 24.42 -19.17
N GLU A 24 -11.33 23.24 -18.88
CA GLU A 24 -11.58 22.13 -19.84
C GLU A 24 -10.40 21.19 -20.13
N ALA A 25 -9.94 20.47 -19.10
CA ALA A 25 -9.38 19.13 -19.31
C ALA A 25 -9.74 18.21 -18.13
N CYS A 26 -11.03 17.87 -18.00
CA CYS A 26 -11.50 16.89 -17.02
C CYS A 26 -11.61 15.47 -17.58
N LEU A 27 -11.28 15.25 -18.86
CA LEU A 27 -11.32 13.93 -19.49
C LEU A 27 -10.00 13.66 -20.19
N LEU A 28 -9.37 12.54 -19.84
CA LEU A 28 -8.21 12.00 -20.54
C LEU A 28 -8.62 11.75 -21.99
N GLN A 29 -8.27 12.66 -22.91
CA GLN A 29 -8.52 12.43 -24.32
C GLN A 29 -7.50 11.41 -24.85
N PRO A 30 -7.93 10.39 -25.60
CA PRO A 30 -7.02 9.50 -26.29
C PRO A 30 -6.38 10.27 -27.47
N GLY A 31 -5.42 11.14 -27.16
CA GLY A 31 -4.52 11.71 -28.16
C GLY A 31 -3.48 10.67 -28.62
N ASP A 32 -2.52 11.11 -29.43
CA ASP A 32 -1.39 10.30 -29.94
C ASP A 32 -0.58 9.59 -28.81
N ASP A 33 -0.75 10.04 -27.57
CA ASP A 33 -0.22 9.46 -26.33
C ASP A 33 -0.99 8.24 -25.79
N GLY A 34 -2.03 7.76 -26.47
CA GLY A 34 -2.84 6.60 -26.03
C GLY A 34 -2.01 5.33 -25.79
N ALA A 35 -0.95 5.14 -26.58
CA ALA A 35 0.01 4.05 -26.37
C ALA A 35 0.86 4.22 -25.10
N SER A 36 1.09 5.46 -24.64
CA SER A 36 1.79 5.78 -23.40
C SER A 36 0.94 5.43 -22.18
N LEU A 37 -0.34 5.86 -22.19
CA LEU A 37 -1.30 5.54 -21.12
C LEU A 37 -1.55 4.04 -21.00
N GLU A 38 -1.64 3.32 -22.12
CA GLU A 38 -1.83 1.87 -22.10
C GLU A 38 -0.60 1.12 -21.55
N LYS A 39 0.61 1.58 -21.87
CA LYS A 39 1.87 1.07 -21.26
C LYS A 39 1.87 1.32 -19.76
N GLU A 40 1.46 2.50 -19.33
CA GLU A 40 1.34 2.84 -17.91
C GLU A 40 0.33 1.91 -17.23
N ALA A 41 -0.88 1.75 -17.78
CA ALA A 41 -1.91 0.85 -17.25
C ALA A 41 -1.39 -0.59 -17.08
N ARG A 42 -0.65 -1.12 -18.06
CA ARG A 42 0.02 -2.43 -17.95
C ARG A 42 1.05 -2.49 -16.82
N ARG A 43 1.84 -1.44 -16.62
CA ARG A 43 2.80 -1.35 -15.50
C ARG A 43 2.08 -1.37 -14.16
N TRP A 44 0.97 -0.63 -14.03
CA TRP A 44 0.13 -0.62 -12.84
C TRP A 44 -0.51 -1.99 -12.58
N ALA A 45 -1.06 -2.66 -13.60
CA ALA A 45 -1.62 -4.00 -13.47
C ALA A 45 -0.56 -5.02 -13.00
N THR A 46 0.63 -4.98 -13.60
CA THR A 46 1.76 -5.84 -13.21
C THR A 46 2.17 -5.59 -11.76
N ARG A 47 2.23 -4.32 -11.36
CA ARG A 47 2.53 -3.93 -9.97
C ARG A 47 1.47 -4.46 -9.00
N LEU A 48 0.19 -4.31 -9.32
CA LEU A 48 -0.91 -4.79 -8.48
C LEU A 48 -0.86 -6.30 -8.30
N ALA A 49 -0.62 -7.05 -9.37
CA ALA A 49 -0.50 -8.51 -9.31
C ALA A 49 0.67 -8.95 -8.41
N ARG A 50 1.82 -8.27 -8.52
CA ARG A 50 2.97 -8.52 -7.64
C ARG A 50 2.64 -8.17 -6.18
N ASP A 51 2.04 -7.02 -5.92
CA ASP A 51 1.72 -6.57 -4.57
C ASP A 51 0.69 -7.50 -3.89
N HIS A 52 -0.26 -8.05 -4.66
CA HIS A 52 -1.18 -9.08 -4.19
C HIS A 52 -0.43 -10.37 -3.77
N LYS A 53 0.50 -10.85 -4.59
CA LYS A 53 1.35 -12.01 -4.26
C LYS A 53 2.19 -11.74 -3.01
N ASN A 54 2.80 -10.55 -2.92
CA ASN A 54 3.57 -10.15 -1.75
C ASN A 54 2.72 -10.17 -0.48
N LYS A 55 1.49 -9.63 -0.53
CA LYS A 55 0.56 -9.66 0.61
C LYS A 55 0.23 -11.08 1.03
N ALA A 56 -0.10 -11.96 0.10
CA ALA A 56 -0.41 -13.36 0.38
C ALA A 56 0.78 -14.06 1.04
N HIS A 57 1.97 -13.92 0.46
CA HIS A 57 3.20 -14.50 0.99
C HIS A 57 3.54 -13.95 2.38
N SER A 58 3.46 -12.64 2.61
CA SER A 58 3.73 -12.04 3.92
C SER A 58 2.74 -12.52 4.99
N LYS A 59 1.47 -12.78 4.64
CA LYS A 59 0.50 -13.40 5.57
C LYS A 59 0.90 -14.83 5.95
N GLU A 60 1.31 -15.65 4.98
CA GLU A 60 1.80 -17.00 5.26
C GLU A 60 3.05 -16.99 6.13
N VAL A 61 4.00 -16.10 5.83
CA VAL A 61 5.22 -15.92 6.63
C VAL A 61 4.86 -15.48 8.05
N LEU A 62 3.94 -14.52 8.21
CA LEU A 62 3.50 -14.07 9.53
C LEU A 62 2.90 -15.21 10.36
N GLN A 63 2.00 -16.02 9.77
CA GLN A 63 1.41 -17.19 10.45
C GLN A 63 2.45 -18.22 10.89
N ARG A 64 3.46 -18.47 10.05
CA ARG A 64 4.57 -19.38 10.39
C ARG A 64 5.43 -18.82 11.51
N LEU A 65 5.72 -17.52 11.49
CA LEU A 65 6.49 -16.85 12.54
C LEU A 65 5.71 -16.82 13.86
N GLU A 66 4.39 -16.61 13.83
CA GLU A 66 3.54 -16.68 15.02
C GLU A 66 3.56 -18.07 15.66
N THR A 67 3.50 -19.12 14.84
CA THR A 67 3.69 -20.50 15.31
C THR A 67 5.09 -20.71 15.90
N ARG A 68 6.15 -20.24 15.20
CA ARG A 68 7.53 -20.34 15.67
C ARG A 68 7.72 -19.62 17.01
N ARG A 69 7.11 -18.44 17.17
CA ARG A 69 7.24 -17.60 18.38
C ARG A 69 6.81 -18.34 19.65
N GLN A 70 5.84 -19.25 19.55
CA GLN A 70 5.35 -20.06 20.66
C GLN A 70 6.33 -21.18 21.07
N GLN A 71 7.27 -21.56 20.19
CA GLN A 71 8.14 -22.72 20.35
C GLN A 71 9.59 -22.33 20.67
N VAL A 72 9.98 -21.09 20.38
CA VAL A 72 11.36 -20.63 20.55
C VAL A 72 11.66 -20.20 21.98
N PRO A 73 12.91 -20.41 22.46
CA PRO A 73 13.35 -19.86 23.74
C PRO A 73 13.27 -18.33 23.76
N GLU A 74 13.13 -17.75 24.94
CA GLU A 74 13.01 -16.30 25.13
C GLU A 74 14.22 -15.52 24.58
N ALA A 75 15.41 -16.13 24.58
CA ALA A 75 16.61 -15.54 23.97
C ALA A 75 16.47 -15.27 22.46
N GLU A 76 15.65 -16.04 21.74
CA GLU A 76 15.38 -15.86 20.31
C GLU A 76 14.07 -15.12 20.01
N ALA A 77 13.22 -14.90 21.03
CA ALA A 77 11.91 -14.29 20.89
C ALA A 77 11.96 -12.93 20.18
N ALA A 78 12.85 -12.05 20.62
CA ALA A 78 12.99 -10.70 20.06
C ALA A 78 13.37 -10.71 18.57
N ALA A 79 14.15 -11.69 18.12
CA ALA A 79 14.51 -11.83 16.72
C ALA A 79 13.31 -12.27 15.87
N VAL A 80 12.48 -13.20 16.39
CA VAL A 80 11.24 -13.62 15.72
C VAL A 80 10.23 -12.48 15.66
N GLU A 81 10.06 -11.75 16.76
CA GLU A 81 9.15 -10.60 16.82
C GLU A 81 9.55 -9.51 15.82
N ARG A 82 10.85 -9.24 15.67
CA ARG A 82 11.33 -8.31 14.63
C ARG A 82 10.93 -8.75 13.21
N LEU A 83 11.05 -10.03 12.90
CA LEU A 83 10.64 -10.57 11.60
C LEU A 83 9.12 -10.53 11.41
N MET A 84 8.36 -10.72 12.48
CA MET A 84 6.90 -10.57 12.45
C MET A 84 6.50 -9.13 12.15
N GLU A 85 7.16 -8.14 12.77
CA GLU A 85 6.91 -6.73 12.47
C GLU A 85 7.25 -6.37 11.02
N GLU A 86 8.33 -6.93 10.46
CA GLU A 86 8.65 -6.77 9.05
C GLU A 86 7.57 -7.37 8.14
N ALA A 87 7.06 -8.57 8.46
CA ALA A 87 5.96 -9.18 7.71
C ALA A 87 4.66 -8.35 7.79
N ARG A 88 4.35 -7.80 8.98
CA ARG A 88 3.20 -6.89 9.21
C ARG A 88 3.34 -5.60 8.41
N GLU A 89 4.54 -5.02 8.38
CA GLU A 89 4.85 -3.83 7.57
C GLU A 89 4.65 -4.10 6.08
N ASN A 90 5.11 -5.25 5.59
CA ASN A 90 4.93 -5.64 4.19
C ASN A 90 3.45 -5.80 3.80
N ILE A 91 2.64 -6.38 4.69
CA ILE A 91 1.18 -6.47 4.50
C ILE A 91 0.57 -5.07 4.41
N ARG A 92 0.90 -4.18 5.35
CA ARG A 92 0.37 -2.80 5.38
C ARG A 92 0.73 -2.03 4.12
N LYS A 93 1.99 -2.12 3.66
CA LYS A 93 2.46 -1.49 2.41
C LYS A 93 1.68 -2.00 1.20
N ALA A 94 1.44 -3.30 1.11
CA ALA A 94 0.66 -3.89 0.01
C ALA A 94 -0.81 -3.44 0.04
N GLU A 95 -1.40 -3.29 1.23
CA GLU A 95 -2.76 -2.78 1.41
C GLU A 95 -2.90 -1.32 1.00
N VAL A 96 -1.95 -0.47 1.40
CA VAL A 96 -1.91 0.93 0.97
C VAL A 96 -1.76 1.02 -0.55
N SER A 97 -0.90 0.19 -1.16
CA SER A 97 -0.75 0.14 -2.62
C SER A 97 -2.06 -0.24 -3.30
N ARG A 98 -2.77 -1.24 -2.77
CA ARG A 98 -4.09 -1.67 -3.27
C ARG A 98 -5.12 -0.55 -3.19
N VAL A 99 -5.31 0.07 -2.03
CA VAL A 99 -6.30 1.15 -1.84
C VAL A 99 -5.99 2.34 -2.75
N LYS A 100 -4.69 2.68 -2.93
CA LYS A 100 -4.28 3.71 -3.91
C LYS A 100 -4.62 3.31 -5.34
N ALA A 101 -4.52 2.03 -5.71
CA ALA A 101 -4.88 1.55 -7.04
C ALA A 101 -6.40 1.58 -7.25
N GLU A 102 -7.17 1.11 -6.27
CA GLU A 102 -8.65 1.15 -6.27
C GLU A 102 -9.16 2.59 -6.41
N ALA A 103 -8.58 3.55 -5.68
CA ALA A 103 -8.93 4.96 -5.77
C ALA A 103 -8.67 5.56 -7.17
N ARG A 104 -7.63 5.10 -7.89
CA ARG A 104 -7.36 5.55 -9.27
C ARG A 104 -8.38 5.02 -10.28
N LEU A 105 -9.00 3.87 -10.01
CA LEU A 105 -10.05 3.29 -10.87
C LEU A 105 -11.43 3.89 -10.59
N ALA A 106 -11.62 4.49 -9.41
CA ALA A 106 -12.88 5.12 -9.00
C ALA A 106 -12.97 6.62 -9.39
N LEU A 107 -11.89 7.19 -9.92
CA LEU A 107 -11.81 8.53 -10.51
C LEU A 107 -12.05 8.46 -12.02
#